data_AF-A0A6I2FPL3-F1
#
_entry.id   AF-A0A6I2FPL3-F1
#
_cell.length_a   1.000
_cell.length_b   1.000
_cell.length_c   1.000
_cell.angle_alpha   90.00
_cell.angle_beta   90.00
_cell.angle_gamma   90.00
#
_symmetry.space_group_name_H-M   'P 1'
#
loop_
_entity.id
_entity.type
_entity.pdbx_description
1 polymer ?
#
loop_
_entity_poly.entity_id
_entity_poly.type
_entity_poly.pdbx_seq_one_letter_code
_entity_poly.pdbx_strand_id
1 'polypeptide(L)'
;MTTSTTRITMFGADWCRDCRRTKTQLDELGIDYDYIDLVADPAAADVAKEISGRTNIPVVVYPDASHQVEPSNADVDAKLRELALI
;
A
#
# COMPACT_ATOMS: atom_id res chain seq x y z
N MET A 1 -2.36 -19.29 -17.53
CA MET A 1 -2.09 -18.87 -16.15
C MET A 1 -2.47 -17.40 -16.05
N THR A 2 -3.66 -17.09 -15.57
CA THR A 2 -4.10 -15.71 -15.35
C THR A 2 -3.76 -15.34 -13.93
N THR A 3 -2.60 -14.73 -13.73
CA THR A 3 -2.25 -14.08 -12.47
C THR A 3 -3.11 -12.82 -12.40
N SER A 4 -4.28 -12.91 -11.79
CA SER A 4 -5.12 -11.75 -11.58
C SER A 4 -4.33 -10.69 -10.80
N THR A 5 -4.34 -9.48 -11.30
CA THR A 5 -3.78 -8.26 -10.70
C THR A 5 -4.58 -7.89 -9.44
N THR A 6 -4.60 -8.79 -8.45
CA THR A 6 -5.43 -8.68 -7.22
C THR A 6 -4.59 -8.46 -5.97
N ARG A 7 -3.31 -8.12 -6.11
CA ARG A 7 -2.43 -7.82 -4.98
C ARG A 7 -2.40 -6.33 -4.69
N ILE A 8 -2.38 -6.02 -3.40
CA ILE A 8 -2.15 -4.65 -2.91
C ILE A 8 -0.67 -4.35 -3.09
N THR A 9 -0.33 -3.13 -3.51
CA THR A 9 1.06 -2.66 -3.52
C THR A 9 1.21 -1.55 -2.50
N MET A 10 2.23 -1.65 -1.65
CA MET A 10 2.50 -0.69 -0.60
C MET A 10 3.89 -0.09 -0.79
N PHE A 11 3.96 1.19 -1.10
CA PHE A 11 5.19 1.96 -1.13
C PHE A 11 5.44 2.54 0.25
N GLY A 12 6.63 2.29 0.80
CA GLY A 12 6.98 2.77 2.13
C GLY A 12 8.46 2.75 2.40
N ALA A 13 8.80 3.03 3.66
CA ALA A 13 10.16 2.93 4.15
C ALA A 13 10.15 2.42 5.59
N ASP A 14 11.17 1.65 5.96
CA ASP A 14 11.28 1.04 7.28
C ASP A 14 11.46 2.05 8.42
N TRP A 15 11.83 3.30 8.15
CA TRP A 15 11.90 4.36 9.17
C TRP A 15 10.55 5.04 9.43
N CYS A 16 9.57 4.90 8.52
CA CYS A 16 8.27 5.55 8.61
C CYS A 16 7.32 4.79 9.52
N ARG A 17 6.85 5.46 10.58
CA ARG A 17 5.92 4.87 11.57
C ARG A 17 4.60 4.43 10.92
N ASP A 18 4.05 5.24 10.02
CA ASP A 18 2.76 4.91 9.38
C ASP A 18 2.90 3.77 8.38
N CYS A 19 4.05 3.67 7.70
CA CYS A 19 4.37 2.50 6.87
C CYS A 19 4.40 1.23 7.71
N ARG A 20 5.11 1.22 8.84
CA ARG A 20 5.12 0.02 9.71
C ARG A 20 3.73 -0.35 10.19
N ARG A 21 2.92 0.64 10.56
CA ARG A 21 1.54 0.43 11.04
C ARG A 21 0.65 -0.21 9.97
N THR A 22 0.62 0.33 8.77
CA THR A 22 -0.18 -0.23 7.66
C THR A 22 0.32 -1.61 7.27
N LYS A 23 1.64 -1.83 7.26
CA LYS A 23 2.26 -3.14 7.01
C LYS A 23 1.78 -4.18 8.03
N THR A 24 1.89 -3.88 9.32
CA THR A 24 1.42 -4.76 10.40
C THR A 24 -0.07 -5.08 10.29
N GLN A 25 -0.90 -4.09 9.94
CA GLN A 25 -2.33 -4.35 9.74
C GLN A 25 -2.60 -5.36 8.61
N LEU A 26 -1.93 -5.20 7.46
CA LEU A 26 -2.08 -6.13 6.34
C LEU A 26 -1.58 -7.54 6.71
N ASP A 27 -0.46 -7.62 7.43
CA ASP A 27 0.08 -8.88 7.96
C ASP A 27 -0.91 -9.57 8.92
N GLU A 28 -1.51 -8.81 9.87
CA GLU A 28 -2.48 -9.32 10.85
C GLU A 28 -3.78 -9.81 10.19
N LEU A 29 -4.19 -9.16 9.10
CA LEU A 29 -5.34 -9.57 8.30
C LEU A 29 -5.03 -10.74 7.34
N GLY A 30 -3.77 -11.15 7.22
CA GLY A 30 -3.34 -12.23 6.33
C GLY A 30 -3.49 -11.87 4.85
N ILE A 31 -3.40 -10.59 4.50
CA ILE A 31 -3.51 -10.10 3.13
C ILE A 31 -2.16 -10.14 2.45
N ASP A 32 -2.10 -10.74 1.27
CA ASP A 32 -0.90 -10.68 0.42
C ASP A 32 -0.75 -9.29 -0.20
N TYR A 33 0.42 -8.68 -0.01
CA TYR A 33 0.78 -7.39 -0.61
C TYR A 33 2.24 -7.37 -1.06
N ASP A 34 2.50 -6.55 -2.08
CA ASP A 34 3.85 -6.26 -2.55
C ASP A 34 4.36 -5.02 -1.82
N TYR A 35 5.39 -5.18 -0.98
CA TYR A 35 6.04 -4.07 -0.29
C TYR A 35 7.21 -3.54 -1.12
N ILE A 36 7.20 -2.25 -1.42
CA ILE A 36 8.27 -1.56 -2.15
C ILE A 36 8.95 -0.59 -1.19
N ASP A 37 10.19 -0.90 -0.83
CA ASP A 37 11.03 -0.05 0.02
C ASP A 37 11.69 1.06 -0.81
N LEU A 38 11.26 2.30 -0.57
CA LEU A 38 11.77 3.48 -1.26
C LEU A 38 13.21 3.84 -0.87
N VAL A 39 13.73 3.29 0.24
CA VAL A 39 15.14 3.47 0.62
C VAL A 39 16.03 2.54 -0.22
N ALA A 40 15.59 1.30 -0.45
CA ALA A 40 16.29 0.33 -1.27
C ALA A 40 16.16 0.65 -2.78
N ASP A 41 14.99 1.13 -3.20
CA ASP A 41 14.72 1.56 -4.57
C ASP A 41 14.25 3.03 -4.62
N PRO A 42 15.18 3.99 -4.73
CA PRO A 42 14.85 5.40 -4.86
C PRO A 42 14.03 5.72 -6.11
N ALA A 43 14.13 4.94 -7.19
CA ALA A 43 13.35 5.18 -8.41
C ALA A 43 11.86 4.88 -8.21
N ALA A 44 11.53 3.96 -7.30
CA ALA A 44 10.14 3.71 -6.91
C ALA A 44 9.49 4.90 -6.19
N ALA A 45 10.26 5.85 -5.65
CA ALA A 45 9.71 7.04 -5.03
C ALA A 45 9.08 7.97 -6.06
N ASP A 46 9.66 8.06 -7.27
CA ASP A 46 9.06 8.81 -8.38
C ASP A 46 7.75 8.14 -8.83
N VAL A 47 7.70 6.80 -8.89
CA VAL A 47 6.47 6.05 -9.18
C VAL A 47 5.38 6.31 -8.14
N ALA A 48 5.72 6.22 -6.84
CA ALA A 48 4.77 6.51 -5.76
C ALA A 48 4.23 7.95 -5.85
N LYS A 49 5.08 8.89 -6.24
CA LYS A 49 4.70 10.30 -6.46
C LYS A 49 3.82 10.50 -7.68
N GLU A 50 4.09 9.81 -8.78
CA GLU A 50 3.24 9.84 -9.98
C GLU A 50 1.85 9.28 -9.70
N ILE A 51 1.76 8.20 -8.91
CA ILE A 51 0.48 7.58 -8.52
C ILE A 51 -0.30 8.49 -7.58
N SER A 52 0.33 8.97 -6.52
CA SER A 52 -0.34 9.70 -5.44
C SER A 52 -0.47 11.21 -5.67
N GLY A 53 0.30 11.77 -6.61
CA GLY A 53 0.48 13.21 -6.80
C GLY A 53 1.20 13.91 -5.63
N ARG A 54 1.73 13.17 -4.65
CA ARG A 54 2.36 13.67 -3.42
C ARG A 54 3.61 12.88 -3.08
N THR A 55 4.43 13.37 -2.15
CA THR A 55 5.65 12.68 -1.70
C THR A 55 5.49 12.01 -0.33
N ASN A 56 4.24 11.90 0.13
CA ASN A 56 3.89 11.32 1.41
C ASN A 56 3.85 9.80 1.34
N ILE A 57 4.22 9.12 2.43
CA ILE A 57 4.21 7.66 2.54
C ILE A 57 3.57 7.24 3.88
N PRO A 58 2.85 6.11 3.93
CA PRO A 58 2.73 5.09 2.90
C PRO A 58 1.78 5.47 1.75
N VAL A 59 2.07 4.97 0.55
CA VAL A 59 1.11 4.94 -0.57
C VAL A 59 0.65 3.49 -0.75
N VAL A 60 -0.64 3.25 -0.59
CA VAL A 60 -1.26 1.94 -0.75
C VAL A 60 -2.08 1.94 -2.02
N VAL A 61 -1.75 1.05 -2.96
CA VAL A 61 -2.45 0.86 -4.23
C VAL A 61 -3.21 -0.45 -4.18
N TYR A 62 -4.49 -0.40 -4.48
CA TYR A 62 -5.41 -1.53 -4.40
C TYR A 62 -5.62 -2.19 -5.78
N PRO A 63 -6.15 -3.43 -5.82
CA PRO A 63 -6.46 -4.15 -7.06
C PRO A 63 -7.34 -3.42 -8.08
N ASP A 64 -8.22 -2.53 -7.60
CA ASP A 64 -9.11 -1.72 -8.43
C ASP A 64 -8.40 -0.47 -9.02
N ALA A 65 -7.07 -0.40 -8.89
CA ALA A 65 -6.22 0.74 -9.24
C ALA A 65 -6.49 2.02 -8.43
N SER A 66 -7.34 1.96 -7.40
CA SER A 66 -7.46 3.05 -6.44
C SER A 66 -6.23 3.08 -5.52
N HIS A 67 -6.00 4.24 -4.88
CA HIS A 67 -4.90 4.39 -3.94
C HIS A 67 -5.29 5.25 -2.74
N GLN A 68 -4.57 5.07 -1.64
CA GLN A 68 -4.63 5.92 -0.46
C GLN A 68 -3.22 6.37 -0.06
N VAL A 69 -3.13 7.57 0.50
CA VAL A 69 -1.87 8.20 0.93
C VAL A 69 -1.97 8.49 2.41
N GLU A 70 -0.99 8.03 3.19
CA GLU A 70 -1.01 8.09 4.66
C GLU A 70 -2.33 7.58 5.29
N PRO A 71 -2.95 6.47 4.82
CA PRO A 71 -4.24 6.03 5.33
C PRO A 71 -4.19 5.67 6.81
N SER A 72 -5.28 5.90 7.54
CA SER A 72 -5.47 5.30 8.85
C SER A 72 -5.80 3.81 8.73
N ASN A 73 -5.68 3.04 9.83
CA ASN A 73 -6.09 1.63 9.81
C ASN A 73 -7.57 1.47 9.47
N ALA A 74 -8.42 2.42 9.90
CA ALA A 74 -9.83 2.42 9.56
C ALA A 74 -10.06 2.66 8.06
N ASP A 75 -9.27 3.52 7.43
CA ASP A 75 -9.35 3.78 5.98
C ASP A 75 -8.95 2.55 5.16
N VAL A 76 -7.90 1.84 5.61
CA VAL A 76 -7.47 0.58 4.98
C VAL A 76 -8.53 -0.50 5.17
N ASP A 77 -9.01 -0.73 6.39
CA ASP A 77 -10.06 -1.73 6.68
C ASP A 77 -11.34 -1.46 5.86
N ALA A 78 -11.80 -0.21 5.81
CA ALA A 78 -12.96 0.18 5.03
C ALA A 78 -12.78 -0.14 3.54
N LYS A 79 -11.60 0.16 2.97
CA LYS A 79 -11.32 -0.10 1.56
C LYS A 79 -11.19 -1.61 1.27
N LEU A 80 -10.59 -2.37 2.17
CA LEU A 80 -10.52 -3.84 2.04
C LEU A 80 -11.92 -4.48 2.05
N ARG A 81 -12.84 -4.01 2.90
CA ARG A 81 -14.24 -4.45 2.91
C ARG A 81 -14.99 -4.06 1.65
N GLU A 82 -14.80 -2.83 1.18
CA GLU A 82 -15.38 -2.34 -0.08
C GLU A 82 -15.00 -3.25 -1.26
N LEU A 83 -13.76 -3.74 -1.27
CA LEU A 83 -13.23 -4.64 -2.29
C LEU A 83 -13.47 -6.13 -2.01
N ALA A 84 -14.18 -6.46 -0.93
CA ALA A 84 -14.43 -7.83 -0.47
C ALA A 84 -13.14 -8.68 -0.31
N LEU A 85 -12.07 -8.04 0.16
CA LEU A 85 -10.80 -8.69 0.49
C LEU A 85 -10.75 -9.19 1.94
N ILE A 86 -11.64 -8.67 2.80
CA ILE A 86 -11.88 -9.12 4.19
C ILE A 86 -13.38 -9.09 4.52
#